data_AF-A0A8T7BNV8-F1
#
_entry.id   AF-A0A8T7BNV8-F1
#
_cell.length_a   1.000
_cell.length_b   1.000
_cell.length_c   1.000
_cell.angle_alpha   90.00
_cell.angle_beta   90.00
_cell.angle_gamma   90.00
#
_symmetry.space_group_name_H-M   'P 1'
#
loop_
_entity.id
_entity.type
_entity.pdbx_description
1 polymer ?
#
loop_
_entity_poly.entity_id
_entity_poly.type
_entity_poly.pdbx_seq_one_letter_code
_entity_poly.pdbx_strand_id
1 'polypeptide(L)'
;MNQPDVFVSYSSKDSEFVRTLVEWLEEAALDVWFAEEDMRAAADVEDELIENVDRCRHTIFVVSEHWLNSEWTKFERSVAMENCPADRRIIVVARMEISTPVRTLGRELHRKKRISWLEDEAEPEARFWEVCCGLGLAELGKKKDWVENGRKIRGATGVETVVQHSQAKDSLGQADVDTVLTCNRDTQWGKLHRLATDDQHEAVLIPGPACEAHELFLKRVEVCLPRDPDRRICDVRWPGCPPQSRAMAESEIAKAIDCQPDQLVRSLQSILSQKNLVLVHRPPFEETDCRAMIEYYSEWLPDLLDRVDIPGTSLPGKLKTVHAVSWPRVRALECGLSLLFSSSRKCDKVSAAREIEKRLDERFGQLRVRFLSELKPITEKDVRSWADSLDIDEDSRTRLVDHALDGDDSLEILKRISERLGHQRLSL
;
A
#
# COMPACT_ATOMS: atom_id res chain seq x y z
N MET A 1 -34.06 1.22 -6.55
CA MET A 1 -32.86 1.23 -7.41
C MET A 1 -32.54 -0.21 -7.73
N ASN A 2 -32.28 -0.55 -8.99
CA ASN A 2 -31.93 -1.92 -9.39
C ASN A 2 -30.58 -2.28 -8.71
N GLN A 3 -30.42 -3.54 -8.31
CA GLN A 3 -29.16 -4.03 -7.75
C GLN A 3 -28.26 -4.47 -8.92
N PRO A 4 -26.98 -4.08 -8.97
CA PRO A 4 -26.08 -4.54 -10.02
C PRO A 4 -25.98 -6.07 -10.01
N ASP A 5 -25.82 -6.65 -11.19
CA ASP A 5 -25.72 -8.10 -11.34
C ASP A 5 -24.34 -8.61 -10.91
N VAL A 6 -23.27 -7.85 -11.19
CA VAL A 6 -21.88 -8.31 -11.00
C VAL A 6 -21.02 -7.25 -10.32
N PHE A 7 -20.33 -7.65 -9.25
CA PHE A 7 -19.21 -6.90 -8.68
C PHE A 7 -17.89 -7.40 -9.26
N VAL A 8 -17.00 -6.50 -9.69
CA VAL A 8 -15.65 -6.86 -10.17
C VAL A 8 -14.58 -6.37 -9.19
N SER A 9 -13.93 -7.32 -8.53
CA SER A 9 -12.74 -7.09 -7.70
C SER A 9 -11.48 -7.18 -8.56
N TYR A 10 -10.66 -6.14 -8.53
CA TYR A 10 -9.43 -6.06 -9.30
C TYR A 10 -8.39 -5.15 -8.62
N SER A 11 -7.13 -5.28 -9.02
CA SER A 11 -6.11 -4.29 -8.66
C SER A 11 -6.22 -3.13 -9.63
N SER A 12 -6.09 -1.89 -9.16
CA SER A 12 -6.07 -0.73 -10.06
C SER A 12 -4.97 -0.83 -11.14
N LYS A 13 -3.91 -1.62 -10.93
CA LYS A 13 -2.88 -1.94 -11.94
C LYS A 13 -3.39 -2.79 -13.11
N ASP A 14 -4.55 -3.43 -12.96
CA ASP A 14 -5.23 -4.24 -13.98
C ASP A 14 -6.42 -3.49 -14.61
N SER A 15 -6.59 -2.18 -14.34
CA SER A 15 -7.76 -1.39 -14.77
C SER A 15 -8.02 -1.42 -16.27
N GLU A 16 -6.98 -1.39 -17.11
CA GLU A 16 -7.14 -1.44 -18.57
C GLU A 16 -7.81 -2.75 -19.03
N PHE A 17 -7.39 -3.88 -18.45
CA PHE A 17 -8.01 -5.18 -18.70
C PHE A 17 -9.44 -5.22 -18.14
N VAL A 18 -9.63 -4.70 -16.92
CA VAL A 18 -10.94 -4.73 -16.26
C VAL A 18 -11.96 -3.87 -16.98
N ARG A 19 -11.59 -2.69 -17.46
CA ARG A 19 -12.46 -1.83 -18.28
C ARG A 19 -12.91 -2.56 -19.54
N THR A 20 -12.01 -3.27 -20.21
CA THR A 20 -12.36 -4.12 -21.36
C THR A 20 -13.34 -5.24 -20.96
N LEU A 21 -13.12 -5.88 -19.80
CA LEU A 21 -14.01 -6.93 -19.30
C LEU A 21 -15.40 -6.37 -18.92
N VAL A 22 -15.46 -5.19 -18.29
CA VAL A 22 -16.69 -4.49 -17.91
C VAL A 22 -17.49 -4.13 -19.16
N GLU A 23 -16.86 -3.49 -20.15
CA GLU A 23 -17.48 -3.17 -21.45
C GLU A 23 -18.12 -4.43 -22.07
N TRP A 24 -17.44 -5.58 -22.03
CA TRP A 24 -17.98 -6.82 -22.60
C TRP A 24 -19.13 -7.41 -21.79
N LEU A 25 -19.10 -7.28 -20.46
CA LEU A 25 -20.19 -7.72 -19.57
C LEU A 25 -21.45 -6.85 -19.76
N GLU A 26 -21.29 -5.54 -19.91
CA GLU A 26 -22.38 -4.61 -20.20
C GLU A 26 -22.98 -4.85 -21.60
N GLU A 27 -22.14 -5.10 -22.60
CA GLU A 27 -22.55 -5.55 -23.94
C GLU A 27 -23.36 -6.87 -23.88
N ALA A 28 -23.10 -7.71 -22.88
CA ALA A 28 -23.87 -8.92 -22.58
C ALA A 28 -25.12 -8.67 -21.72
N ALA A 29 -25.53 -7.41 -21.56
CA ALA A 29 -26.69 -6.94 -20.78
C ALA A 29 -26.64 -7.26 -19.28
N LEU A 30 -25.43 -7.26 -18.69
CA LEU A 30 -25.25 -7.28 -17.24
C LEU A 30 -25.06 -5.87 -16.70
N ASP A 31 -25.71 -5.56 -15.58
CA ASP A 31 -25.41 -4.37 -14.79
C ASP A 31 -24.15 -4.64 -13.95
N VAL A 32 -23.05 -3.96 -14.23
CA VAL A 32 -21.76 -4.20 -13.58
C VAL A 32 -21.46 -3.05 -12.63
N TRP A 33 -21.15 -3.37 -11.39
CA TRP A 33 -20.58 -2.39 -10.47
C TRP A 33 -19.06 -2.34 -10.68
N PHE A 34 -18.59 -1.22 -11.21
CA PHE A 34 -17.19 -0.94 -11.50
C PHE A 34 -16.69 0.23 -10.64
N ALA A 35 -15.78 -0.05 -9.73
CA ALA A 35 -15.34 0.91 -8.70
C ALA A 35 -14.85 2.26 -9.26
N GLU A 36 -14.22 2.27 -10.43
CA GLU A 36 -13.71 3.49 -11.08
C GLU A 36 -14.83 4.42 -11.57
N GLU A 37 -16.02 3.89 -11.86
CA GLU A 37 -17.13 4.64 -12.46
C GLU A 37 -18.34 4.81 -11.52
N ASP A 38 -18.62 3.80 -10.68
CA ASP A 38 -19.85 3.72 -9.88
C ASP A 38 -19.68 4.14 -8.42
N MET A 39 -18.44 4.28 -7.95
CA MET A 39 -18.16 4.67 -6.58
C MET A 39 -18.54 6.14 -6.37
N ARG A 40 -19.35 6.41 -5.35
CA ARG A 40 -19.70 7.79 -5.03
C ARG A 40 -18.54 8.42 -4.29
N ALA A 41 -18.16 9.62 -4.70
CA ALA A 41 -17.22 10.46 -3.97
C ALA A 41 -17.79 10.84 -2.58
N ALA A 42 -17.66 9.94 -1.61
CA ALA A 42 -18.12 10.10 -0.24
C ALA A 42 -17.10 9.47 0.74
N ALA A 43 -17.11 9.96 1.98
CA ALA A 43 -16.08 9.75 2.99
C ALA A 43 -15.83 8.27 3.39
N ASP A 44 -16.67 7.34 2.96
CA ASP A 44 -16.69 5.94 3.41
C ASP A 44 -16.66 4.90 2.26
N VAL A 45 -15.67 5.01 1.36
CA VAL A 45 -15.38 4.06 0.24
C VAL A 45 -15.45 2.58 0.62
N GLU A 46 -14.86 2.20 1.76
CA GLU A 46 -14.92 0.83 2.29
C GLU A 46 -16.34 0.34 2.57
N ASP A 47 -17.22 1.17 3.13
CA ASP A 47 -18.61 0.79 3.40
C ASP A 47 -19.38 0.66 2.08
N GLU A 48 -19.13 1.56 1.12
CA GLU A 48 -19.72 1.46 -0.21
C GLU A 48 -19.25 0.19 -0.93
N LEU A 49 -17.97 -0.19 -0.81
CA LEU A 49 -17.45 -1.42 -1.37
C LEU A 49 -18.04 -2.67 -0.70
N ILE A 50 -18.12 -2.73 0.64
CA ILE A 50 -18.78 -3.84 1.35
C ILE A 50 -20.26 -3.93 0.93
N GLU A 51 -20.96 -2.80 0.95
CA GLU A 51 -22.36 -2.73 0.57
C GLU A 51 -22.56 -3.19 -0.88
N ASN A 52 -21.69 -2.83 -1.80
CA ASN A 52 -21.81 -3.23 -3.20
C ASN A 52 -21.42 -4.68 -3.44
N VAL A 53 -20.42 -5.22 -2.73
CA VAL A 53 -20.14 -6.67 -2.69
C VAL A 53 -21.39 -7.43 -2.22
N ASP A 54 -22.08 -6.93 -1.19
CA ASP A 54 -23.27 -7.56 -0.64
C ASP A 54 -24.53 -7.34 -1.48
N ARG A 55 -24.61 -6.27 -2.26
CA ARG A 55 -25.75 -5.98 -3.14
C ARG A 55 -25.66 -6.68 -4.50
N CYS A 56 -24.46 -7.01 -4.96
CA CYS A 56 -24.30 -7.69 -6.24
C CYS A 56 -24.70 -9.17 -6.18
N ARG A 57 -25.34 -9.65 -7.25
CA ARG A 57 -25.77 -11.06 -7.35
C ARG A 57 -24.59 -12.00 -7.52
N HIS A 58 -23.57 -11.56 -8.23
CA HIS A 58 -22.37 -12.33 -8.55
C HIS A 58 -21.10 -11.50 -8.33
N THR A 59 -19.97 -12.19 -8.20
CA THR A 59 -18.67 -11.55 -7.98
C THR A 59 -17.62 -12.15 -8.90
N ILE A 60 -16.87 -11.30 -9.58
CA ILE A 60 -15.68 -11.67 -10.36
C ILE A 60 -14.45 -11.16 -9.62
N PHE A 61 -13.48 -12.05 -9.40
CA PHE A 61 -12.14 -11.71 -8.93
C PHE A 61 -11.16 -11.78 -10.09
N VAL A 62 -10.52 -10.65 -10.41
CA VAL A 62 -9.41 -10.57 -11.38
C VAL A 62 -8.11 -10.75 -10.62
N VAL A 63 -7.60 -11.97 -10.63
CA VAL A 63 -6.43 -12.40 -9.88
C VAL A 63 -5.17 -12.25 -10.72
N SER A 64 -4.38 -11.23 -10.43
CA SER A 64 -3.03 -11.01 -10.95
C SER A 64 -2.00 -11.04 -9.81
N GLU A 65 -0.71 -10.90 -10.13
CA GLU A 65 0.32 -10.65 -9.12
C GLU A 65 0.08 -9.33 -8.36
N HIS A 66 -0.47 -8.32 -9.03
CA HIS A 66 -0.80 -7.04 -8.40
C HIS A 66 -1.97 -7.17 -7.44
N TRP A 67 -3.00 -7.93 -7.82
CA TRP A 67 -4.12 -8.26 -6.97
C TRP A 67 -3.69 -9.09 -5.76
N LEU A 68 -2.84 -10.11 -5.91
CA LEU A 68 -2.38 -10.89 -4.74
C LEU A 68 -1.60 -10.06 -3.70
N ASN A 69 -0.95 -8.99 -4.14
CA ASN A 69 -0.10 -8.13 -3.31
C ASN A 69 -0.82 -6.86 -2.82
N SER A 70 -2.10 -6.63 -3.16
CA SER A 70 -2.87 -5.49 -2.65
C SER A 70 -3.51 -5.78 -1.28
N GLU A 71 -3.59 -4.75 -0.43
CA GLU A 71 -4.20 -4.86 0.92
C GLU A 71 -5.70 -5.18 0.87
N TRP A 72 -6.40 -4.59 -0.11
CA TRP A 72 -7.83 -4.78 -0.37
C TRP A 72 -8.24 -6.24 -0.58
N THR A 73 -7.32 -7.05 -1.09
CA THR A 73 -7.50 -8.46 -1.42
C THR A 73 -7.79 -9.30 -0.18
N LYS A 74 -7.21 -8.99 0.98
CA LYS A 74 -7.48 -9.74 2.23
C LYS A 74 -8.88 -9.43 2.75
N PHE A 75 -9.34 -8.20 2.57
CA PHE A 75 -10.63 -7.70 2.99
C PHE A 75 -11.78 -8.21 2.11
N GLU A 76 -11.67 -8.07 0.78
CA GLU A 76 -12.66 -8.63 -0.16
C GLU A 76 -12.79 -10.15 -0.03
N ARG A 77 -11.68 -10.85 0.26
CA ARG A 77 -11.69 -12.30 0.53
C ARG A 77 -12.43 -12.67 1.81
N SER A 78 -12.41 -11.81 2.84
CA SER A 78 -13.15 -12.06 4.09
C SER A 78 -14.63 -11.70 3.90
N VAL A 79 -14.92 -10.50 3.38
CA VAL A 79 -16.28 -9.97 3.18
C VAL A 79 -17.08 -10.81 2.17
N ALA A 80 -16.53 -11.07 0.97
CA ALA A 80 -17.27 -11.81 -0.06
C ALA A 80 -17.48 -13.30 0.29
N MET A 81 -16.80 -13.83 1.30
CA MET A 81 -16.80 -15.26 1.64
C MET A 81 -17.48 -15.59 2.97
N GLU A 82 -17.43 -14.69 3.96
CA GLU A 82 -18.12 -14.86 5.24
C GLU A 82 -19.64 -14.76 5.10
N ASN A 83 -20.14 -13.95 4.16
CA ASN A 83 -21.56 -13.69 3.96
C ASN A 83 -22.14 -14.22 2.62
N CYS A 84 -21.40 -15.05 1.87
CA CYS A 84 -21.80 -15.49 0.52
C CYS A 84 -23.08 -16.36 0.53
N PRO A 85 -24.20 -15.90 -0.06
CA PRO A 85 -25.37 -16.74 -0.27
C PRO A 85 -25.07 -17.93 -1.19
N ALA A 86 -25.79 -19.04 -1.04
CA ALA A 86 -25.54 -20.27 -1.81
C ALA A 86 -25.73 -20.12 -3.33
N ASP A 87 -26.52 -19.12 -3.75
CA ASP A 87 -26.82 -18.76 -5.13
C ASP A 87 -25.89 -17.67 -5.71
N ARG A 88 -25.07 -17.01 -4.87
CA ARG A 88 -24.03 -16.08 -5.34
C ARG A 88 -22.91 -16.85 -6.02
N ARG A 89 -22.71 -16.57 -7.30
CA ARG A 89 -21.64 -17.15 -8.12
C ARG A 89 -20.38 -16.33 -7.98
N ILE A 90 -19.29 -16.99 -7.62
CA ILE A 90 -17.95 -16.40 -7.53
C ILE A 90 -17.12 -16.94 -8.68
N ILE A 91 -16.66 -16.05 -9.56
CA ILE A 91 -15.81 -16.35 -10.72
C ILE A 91 -14.41 -15.83 -10.46
N VAL A 92 -13.40 -16.62 -10.82
CA VAL A 92 -12.01 -16.23 -10.69
C VAL A 92 -11.39 -16.19 -12.08
N VAL A 93 -11.01 -14.99 -12.53
CA VAL A 93 -10.27 -14.74 -13.75
C VAL A 93 -8.80 -14.57 -13.38
N ALA A 94 -7.95 -15.49 -13.81
CA ALA A 94 -6.52 -15.50 -13.48
C ALA A 94 -5.71 -14.86 -14.61
N ARG A 95 -5.02 -13.76 -14.30
CA ARG A 95 -4.12 -12.99 -15.18
C ARG A 95 -2.65 -13.39 -15.05
N MET A 96 -2.37 -14.47 -14.31
CA MET A 96 -1.03 -15.00 -14.11
C MET A 96 -1.04 -16.53 -14.15
N GLU A 97 0.09 -17.14 -14.47
CA GLU A 97 0.27 -18.58 -14.29
C GLU A 97 0.35 -18.91 -12.79
N ILE A 98 -0.71 -19.50 -12.25
CA ILE A 98 -0.76 -19.87 -10.84
C ILE A 98 -0.09 -21.24 -10.67
N SER A 99 1.25 -21.25 -10.61
CA SER A 99 2.04 -22.40 -10.14
C SER A 99 2.21 -22.42 -8.61
N THR A 100 1.68 -21.41 -7.92
CA THR A 100 1.91 -21.13 -6.50
C THR A 100 1.03 -21.95 -5.53
N PRO A 101 1.54 -22.31 -4.32
CA PRO A 101 0.85 -23.19 -3.38
C PRO A 101 -0.42 -22.57 -2.78
N VAL A 102 -1.29 -23.46 -2.29
CA VAL A 102 -2.61 -23.30 -1.60
C VAL A 102 -2.77 -22.10 -0.63
N ARG A 103 -1.70 -21.43 -0.21
CA ARG A 103 -1.71 -20.39 0.83
C ARG A 103 -1.95 -18.97 0.32
N THR A 104 -1.59 -18.62 -0.91
CA THR A 104 -1.59 -17.21 -1.36
C THR A 104 -3.00 -16.68 -1.71
N LEU A 105 -3.87 -17.54 -2.26
CA LEU A 105 -5.24 -17.17 -2.65
C LEU A 105 -6.27 -17.32 -1.52
N GLY A 106 -5.90 -18.00 -0.43
CA GLY A 106 -6.85 -18.42 0.61
C GLY A 106 -7.59 -19.71 0.22
N ARG A 107 -8.01 -20.47 1.24
CA ARG A 107 -8.61 -21.81 1.09
C ARG A 107 -9.89 -21.83 0.25
N GLU A 108 -10.64 -20.74 0.29
CA GLU A 108 -11.99 -20.66 -0.28
C GLU A 108 -11.97 -20.34 -1.79
N LEU A 109 -11.10 -19.43 -2.27
CA LEU A 109 -10.96 -19.13 -3.71
C LEU A 109 -10.26 -20.27 -4.46
N HIS A 110 -9.37 -21.01 -3.78
CA HIS A 110 -8.67 -22.15 -4.36
C HIS A 110 -9.62 -23.24 -4.90
N ARG A 111 -10.80 -23.41 -4.28
CA ARG A 111 -11.77 -24.45 -4.65
C ARG A 111 -12.70 -24.03 -5.81
N LYS A 112 -12.66 -22.77 -6.24
CA LYS A 112 -13.47 -22.27 -7.36
C LYS A 112 -12.78 -22.59 -8.68
N LYS A 113 -13.59 -22.85 -9.72
CA LYS A 113 -13.08 -23.04 -11.08
C LYS A 113 -12.49 -21.71 -11.55
N ARG A 114 -11.23 -21.76 -12.00
CA ARG A 114 -10.47 -20.61 -12.51
C ARG A 114 -10.54 -20.55 -14.02
N ILE A 115 -10.70 -19.35 -14.56
CA ILE A 115 -10.60 -19.07 -15.99
C ILE A 115 -9.25 -18.39 -16.18
N SER A 116 -8.31 -19.09 -16.80
CA SER A 116 -7.00 -18.53 -17.12
C SER A 116 -7.16 -17.58 -18.29
N TRP A 117 -6.90 -16.30 -18.11
CA TRP A 117 -7.00 -15.28 -19.15
C TRP A 117 -5.75 -14.39 -19.06
N LEU A 118 -4.67 -14.89 -19.66
CA LEU A 118 -3.38 -14.21 -19.65
C LEU A 118 -3.35 -13.06 -20.66
N GLU A 119 -2.32 -12.24 -20.58
CA GLU A 119 -2.16 -11.04 -21.42
C GLU A 119 -2.00 -11.36 -22.91
N ASP A 120 -1.43 -12.53 -23.24
CA ASP A 120 -1.21 -13.03 -24.59
C ASP A 120 -2.31 -14.00 -25.06
N GLU A 121 -3.49 -14.00 -24.42
CA GLU A 121 -4.60 -14.87 -24.79
C GLU A 121 -5.01 -14.67 -26.25
N ALA A 122 -4.86 -15.73 -27.05
CA ALA A 122 -5.13 -15.71 -28.48
C ALA A 122 -6.63 -15.70 -28.82
N GLU A 123 -7.47 -16.20 -27.89
CA GLU A 123 -8.92 -16.29 -28.06
C GLU A 123 -9.66 -15.68 -26.86
N PRO A 124 -9.57 -14.35 -26.65
CA PRO A 124 -10.15 -13.70 -25.48
C PRO A 124 -11.68 -13.84 -25.44
N GLU A 125 -12.36 -13.91 -26.58
CA GLU A 125 -13.80 -14.14 -26.62
C GLU A 125 -14.20 -15.54 -26.12
N ALA A 126 -13.32 -16.55 -26.25
CA ALA A 126 -13.57 -17.86 -25.67
C ALA A 126 -13.46 -17.83 -24.13
N ARG A 127 -12.54 -17.05 -23.58
CA ARG A 127 -12.43 -16.85 -22.12
C ARG A 127 -13.60 -16.05 -21.59
N PHE A 128 -14.05 -15.03 -22.34
CA PHE A 128 -15.25 -14.27 -22.01
C PHE A 128 -16.49 -15.16 -21.98
N TRP A 129 -16.66 -16.05 -22.95
CA TRP A 129 -17.76 -17.02 -22.95
C TRP A 129 -17.76 -17.89 -21.68
N GLU A 130 -16.58 -18.30 -21.20
CA GLU A 130 -16.47 -19.04 -19.93
C GLU A 130 -16.90 -18.21 -18.73
N VAL A 131 -16.62 -16.90 -18.71
CA VAL A 131 -17.09 -15.96 -17.67
C VAL A 131 -18.62 -15.90 -17.69
N CYS A 132 -19.23 -15.69 -18.85
CA CYS A 132 -20.69 -15.64 -19.00
C CYS A 132 -21.37 -16.95 -18.56
N CYS A 133 -20.80 -18.11 -18.93
CA CYS A 133 -21.30 -19.40 -18.46
C CYS A 133 -21.13 -19.58 -16.95
N GLY A 134 -20.01 -19.08 -16.40
CA GLY A 134 -19.74 -19.04 -14.97
C GLY A 134 -20.82 -18.28 -14.21
N LEU A 135 -21.22 -17.10 -14.73
CA LEU A 135 -22.29 -16.25 -14.21
C LEU A 135 -23.70 -16.83 -14.44
N GLY A 136 -23.83 -17.90 -15.23
CA GLY A 136 -25.11 -18.57 -15.47
C GLY A 136 -25.95 -17.96 -16.59
N LEU A 137 -25.36 -17.11 -17.45
CA LEU A 137 -26.02 -16.54 -18.62
C LEU A 137 -26.23 -17.56 -19.75
N ALA A 138 -25.40 -18.61 -19.80
CA ALA A 138 -25.45 -19.64 -20.83
C ALA A 138 -24.82 -20.97 -20.36
N GLU A 139 -25.11 -22.06 -21.08
CA GLU A 139 -24.45 -23.34 -20.87
C GLU A 139 -23.16 -23.46 -21.69
N LEU A 140 -22.10 -24.06 -21.12
CA LEU A 140 -20.77 -24.13 -21.73
C LEU A 140 -20.76 -24.71 -23.15
N GLY A 141 -21.64 -25.67 -23.48
CA GLY A 141 -21.72 -26.23 -24.84
C GLY A 141 -20.40 -26.87 -25.33
N LYS A 142 -20.17 -26.89 -26.65
CA LYS A 142 -18.95 -27.46 -27.27
C LYS A 142 -17.85 -26.40 -27.40
N LYS A 143 -16.62 -26.74 -27.02
CA LYS A 143 -15.47 -25.81 -26.99
C LYS A 143 -15.18 -25.08 -28.31
N LYS A 144 -15.38 -25.76 -29.45
CA LYS A 144 -15.18 -25.19 -30.79
C LYS A 144 -16.09 -23.99 -31.10
N ASP A 145 -17.18 -23.82 -30.35
CA ASP A 145 -18.17 -22.78 -30.57
C ASP A 145 -17.97 -21.59 -29.60
N TRP A 146 -17.00 -21.66 -28.67
CA TRP A 146 -16.83 -20.67 -27.58
C TRP A 146 -16.47 -19.27 -28.07
N VAL A 147 -15.54 -19.13 -29.02
CA VAL A 147 -15.15 -17.82 -29.58
C VAL A 147 -16.37 -17.14 -30.22
N GLU A 148 -17.10 -17.89 -31.04
CA GLU A 148 -18.29 -17.39 -31.74
C GLU A 148 -19.41 -17.03 -30.77
N ASN A 149 -19.62 -17.84 -29.73
CA ASN A 149 -20.62 -17.57 -28.70
C ASN A 149 -20.25 -16.34 -27.86
N GLY A 150 -18.97 -16.17 -27.52
CA GLY A 150 -18.45 -15.00 -26.80
C GLY A 150 -18.62 -13.70 -27.59
N ARG A 151 -18.47 -13.73 -28.92
CA ARG A 151 -18.81 -12.57 -29.78
C ARG A 151 -20.30 -12.31 -29.85
N LYS A 152 -21.11 -13.36 -30.01
CA LYS A 152 -22.57 -13.23 -30.13
C LYS A 152 -23.23 -12.68 -28.89
N ILE A 153 -22.80 -13.12 -27.71
CA ILE A 153 -23.41 -12.69 -26.45
C ILE A 153 -23.19 -11.19 -26.18
N ARG A 154 -22.09 -10.62 -26.69
CA ARG A 154 -21.79 -9.17 -26.66
C ARG A 154 -22.64 -8.35 -27.64
N GLY A 155 -23.15 -8.97 -28.70
CA GLY A 155 -23.88 -8.29 -29.78
C GLY A 155 -25.40 -8.29 -29.63
N ALA A 156 -25.95 -8.71 -28.49
CA ALA A 156 -27.39 -8.95 -28.34
C ALA A 156 -28.25 -7.66 -28.27
N THR A 157 -27.64 -6.48 -28.07
CA THR A 157 -28.33 -5.18 -28.19
C THR A 157 -27.36 -4.11 -28.70
N GLY A 158 -27.65 -3.54 -29.87
CA GLY A 158 -26.76 -2.61 -30.55
C GLY A 158 -26.75 -1.21 -29.97
N VAL A 159 -25.54 -0.74 -29.64
CA VAL A 159 -25.13 0.67 -29.74
C VAL A 159 -23.63 0.68 -30.09
N GLU A 160 -23.29 1.12 -31.31
CA GLU A 160 -21.91 1.49 -31.65
C GLU A 160 -21.61 2.83 -30.96
N THR A 161 -20.63 2.85 -30.06
CA THR A 161 -19.99 4.11 -29.64
C THR A 161 -18.50 4.05 -29.92
N VAL A 162 -18.10 4.71 -31.00
CA VAL A 162 -16.71 5.05 -31.29
C VAL A 162 -16.32 6.20 -30.34
N VAL A 163 -15.39 5.96 -29.43
CA VAL A 163 -14.69 7.03 -28.72
C VAL A 163 -13.20 6.93 -29.02
N GLN A 164 -12.74 7.86 -29.87
CA GLN A 164 -11.33 8.15 -30.05
C GLN A 164 -10.81 8.86 -28.79
N HIS A 165 -9.89 8.24 -28.06
CA HIS A 165 -9.08 8.95 -27.07
C HIS A 165 -7.74 9.34 -27.69
N SER A 166 -7.56 10.64 -27.91
CA SER A 166 -6.27 11.23 -28.21
C SER A 166 -5.36 11.14 -26.98
N GLN A 167 -4.22 10.47 -27.12
CA GLN A 167 -3.14 10.56 -26.14
C GLN A 167 -2.55 11.99 -26.19
N ALA A 168 -2.73 12.76 -25.12
CA ALA A 168 -1.95 13.95 -24.85
C ALA A 168 -1.02 13.68 -23.65
N LYS A 169 0.25 13.40 -23.96
CA LYS A 169 1.36 13.42 -23.01
C LYS A 169 1.69 14.88 -22.69
N ASP A 170 0.96 15.47 -21.75
CA ASP A 170 1.40 16.70 -21.10
C ASP A 170 2.27 16.31 -19.89
N SER A 171 3.58 16.28 -20.14
CA SER A 171 4.58 16.16 -19.08
C SER A 171 4.87 17.56 -18.56
N LEU A 172 4.35 17.87 -17.37
CA LEU A 172 4.84 19.01 -16.60
C LEU A 172 6.31 18.72 -16.25
N GLY A 173 7.17 19.70 -16.50
CA GLY A 173 8.62 19.56 -16.43
C GLY A 173 9.11 18.98 -15.10
N GLN A 174 10.32 18.40 -15.12
CA GLN A 174 11.02 17.85 -13.96
C GLN A 174 11.01 18.84 -12.78
N ALA A 175 10.01 18.72 -11.90
CA ALA A 175 10.09 19.28 -10.57
C ALA A 175 11.17 18.51 -9.79
N ASP A 176 11.62 19.03 -8.65
CA ASP A 176 12.57 18.32 -7.80
C ASP A 176 11.85 17.14 -7.13
N VAL A 177 12.51 15.99 -6.94
CA VAL A 177 11.93 14.81 -6.26
C VAL A 177 11.46 15.20 -4.84
N ASP A 178 12.08 16.23 -4.28
CA ASP A 178 11.69 16.84 -3.01
C ASP A 178 10.30 17.48 -3.01
N THR A 179 9.79 17.92 -4.16
CA THR A 179 8.51 18.64 -4.27
C THR A 179 7.29 17.71 -4.16
N VAL A 180 7.38 16.46 -4.60
CA VAL A 180 6.28 15.47 -4.58
C VAL A 180 5.79 15.17 -3.17
N LEU A 181 6.72 15.13 -2.22
CA LEU A 181 6.47 14.60 -0.87
C LEU A 181 6.43 15.70 0.19
N THR A 182 6.35 16.98 -0.19
CA THR A 182 6.18 18.12 0.74
C THR A 182 4.73 18.30 1.16
N CYS A 183 3.76 17.88 0.34
CA CYS A 183 2.32 18.01 0.62
C CYS A 183 1.95 17.40 2.00
N ASN A 184 1.69 18.27 2.98
CA ASN A 184 1.42 17.93 4.39
C ASN A 184 2.49 17.04 5.08
N ARG A 185 3.73 17.03 4.60
CA ARG A 185 4.82 16.23 5.22
C ARG A 185 6.08 17.05 5.52
N ASP A 186 6.07 18.35 5.21
CA ASP A 186 7.19 19.27 5.44
C ASP A 186 7.66 19.35 6.89
N THR A 187 6.72 19.29 7.84
CA THR A 187 7.06 19.37 9.27
C THR A 187 7.88 18.15 9.69
N GLN A 188 7.43 16.95 9.30
CA GLN A 188 8.12 15.69 9.58
C GLN A 188 9.45 15.64 8.82
N TRP A 189 9.46 16.02 7.55
CA TRP A 189 10.67 16.03 6.71
C TRP A 189 11.72 17.00 7.25
N GLY A 190 11.34 18.23 7.56
CA GLY A 190 12.24 19.24 8.12
C GLY A 190 12.81 18.83 9.49
N LYS A 191 12.04 18.14 10.32
CA LYS A 191 12.53 17.58 11.59
C LYS A 191 13.50 16.41 11.34
N LEU A 192 13.16 15.46 10.47
CA LEU A 192 14.05 14.35 10.11
C LEU A 192 15.39 14.87 9.56
N HIS A 193 15.35 15.87 8.68
CA HIS A 193 16.56 16.48 8.11
C HIS A 193 17.50 17.02 9.20
N ARG A 194 16.96 17.71 10.22
CA ARG A 194 17.77 18.20 11.35
C ARG A 194 18.35 17.05 12.18
N LEU A 195 17.55 16.02 12.46
CA LEU A 195 18.00 14.83 13.20
C LEU A 195 19.08 14.06 12.42
N ALA A 196 18.97 14.00 11.09
CA ALA A 196 19.97 13.36 10.23
C ALA A 196 21.33 14.07 10.27
N THR A 197 21.39 15.34 10.68
CA THR A 197 22.63 16.10 10.88
C THR A 197 23.13 16.10 12.33
N ASP A 198 22.34 15.62 13.29
CA ASP A 198 22.68 15.65 14.71
C ASP A 198 23.78 14.63 15.07
N ASP A 199 24.63 14.97 16.05
CA ASP A 199 25.83 14.21 16.42
C ASP A 199 25.57 13.06 17.41
N GLN A 200 24.32 12.62 17.51
CA GLN A 200 23.86 11.59 18.45
C GLN A 200 23.38 10.33 17.71
N HIS A 201 23.43 9.17 18.36
CA HIS A 201 22.68 8.02 17.86
C HIS A 201 21.19 8.27 18.09
N GLU A 202 20.36 8.17 17.05
CA GLU A 202 18.94 8.50 17.16
C GLU A 202 18.06 7.48 16.46
N ALA A 203 16.97 7.08 17.12
CA ALA A 203 15.88 6.34 16.51
C ALA A 203 14.71 7.28 16.26
N VAL A 204 14.38 7.49 14.98
CA VAL A 204 13.30 8.38 14.55
C VAL A 204 12.06 7.56 14.24
N LEU A 205 11.03 7.74 15.05
CA LEU A 205 9.75 7.06 14.93
C LEU A 205 8.74 7.99 14.24
N ILE A 206 8.03 7.45 13.26
CA ILE A 206 7.05 8.16 12.44
C ILE A 206 5.66 7.58 12.74
N PRO A 207 4.94 8.14 13.72
CA PRO A 207 3.61 7.66 14.08
C PRO A 207 2.56 8.09 13.05
N GLY A 208 1.55 7.26 12.78
CA GLY A 208 0.36 7.65 12.04
C GLY A 208 -0.56 6.47 11.75
N PRO A 209 -1.84 6.72 11.41
CA PRO A 209 -2.73 5.67 10.89
C PRO A 209 -2.14 4.96 9.66
N ALA A 210 -2.52 3.69 9.47
CA ALA A 210 -2.28 2.98 8.22
C ALA A 210 -2.84 3.78 7.02
N CYS A 211 -2.22 3.61 5.86
CA CYS A 211 -2.52 4.36 4.62
C CYS A 211 -2.12 5.85 4.62
N GLU A 212 -1.44 6.35 5.66
CA GLU A 212 -0.97 7.75 5.70
C GLU A 212 0.38 7.99 5.00
N ALA A 213 0.68 7.14 4.02
CA ALA A 213 1.85 7.19 3.15
C ALA A 213 3.21 6.97 3.83
N HIS A 214 3.27 6.16 4.90
CA HIS A 214 4.54 5.80 5.54
C HIS A 214 5.57 5.23 4.57
N GLU A 215 5.18 4.33 3.66
CA GLU A 215 6.10 3.74 2.68
C GLU A 215 6.68 4.78 1.70
N LEU A 216 5.87 5.73 1.22
CA LEU A 216 6.37 6.84 0.40
C LEU A 216 7.32 7.73 1.20
N PHE A 217 7.02 7.98 2.47
CA PHE A 217 7.89 8.76 3.35
C PHE A 217 9.24 8.04 3.56
N LEU A 218 9.24 6.73 3.83
CA LEU A 218 10.47 5.93 3.97
C LEU A 218 11.25 5.88 2.65
N LYS A 219 10.56 5.76 1.51
CA LYS A 219 11.18 5.83 0.18
C LYS A 219 11.84 7.19 -0.07
N ARG A 220 11.25 8.27 0.43
CA ARG A 220 11.88 9.60 0.41
C ARG A 220 13.19 9.63 1.18
N VAL A 221 13.25 8.99 2.35
CA VAL A 221 14.48 8.94 3.14
C VAL A 221 15.59 8.25 2.33
N GLU A 222 15.26 7.16 1.64
CA GLU A 222 16.21 6.43 0.80
C GLU A 222 16.75 7.28 -0.36
N VAL A 223 15.87 8.00 -1.05
CA VAL A 223 16.19 8.67 -2.33
C VAL A 223 16.66 10.12 -2.14
N CYS A 224 16.09 10.85 -1.18
CA CYS A 224 16.22 12.29 -1.06
C CYS A 224 16.92 12.77 0.22
N LEU A 225 17.18 11.89 1.21
CA LEU A 225 17.91 12.33 2.39
C LEU A 225 19.32 12.83 1.98
N PRO A 226 19.72 14.06 2.36
CA PRO A 226 20.99 14.62 1.93
C PRO A 226 22.16 13.73 2.32
N ARG A 227 23.12 13.57 1.40
CA ARG A 227 24.33 12.78 1.66
C ARG A 227 25.38 13.51 2.49
N ASP A 228 25.12 14.75 2.88
CA ASP A 228 25.98 15.53 3.79
C ASP A 228 25.31 15.62 5.18
N PRO A 229 26.01 15.31 6.28
CA PRO A 229 27.27 14.56 6.38
C PRO A 229 27.22 13.18 5.71
N ASP A 230 28.38 12.66 5.26
CA ASP A 230 28.49 11.37 4.54
C ASP A 230 27.74 10.27 5.31
N ARG A 231 26.92 9.52 4.57
CA ARG A 231 26.06 8.49 5.15
C ARG A 231 25.80 7.34 4.19
N ARG A 232 25.76 6.13 4.74
CA ARG A 232 25.19 4.95 4.08
C ARG A 232 23.75 4.80 4.53
N ILE A 233 22.82 4.60 3.59
CA ILE A 233 21.42 4.31 3.87
C ILE A 233 21.16 2.84 3.52
N CYS A 234 20.61 2.08 4.45
CA CYS A 234 20.30 0.66 4.27
C CYS A 234 18.85 0.37 4.66
N ASP A 235 18.15 -0.40 3.83
CA ASP A 235 16.83 -0.92 4.16
C ASP A 235 16.95 -2.18 5.02
N VAL A 236 16.28 -2.16 6.16
CA VAL A 236 16.11 -3.32 7.04
C VAL A 236 14.69 -3.81 6.87
N ARG A 237 14.53 -5.00 6.27
CA ARG A 237 13.23 -5.61 6.01
C ARG A 237 12.94 -6.68 7.05
N TRP A 238 11.88 -6.49 7.83
CA TRP A 238 11.48 -7.50 8.80
C TRP A 238 10.58 -8.56 8.13
N PRO A 239 10.86 -9.86 8.27
CA PRO A 239 10.05 -10.89 7.62
C PRO A 239 8.73 -11.11 8.37
N GLY A 240 7.65 -10.51 7.87
CA GLY A 240 6.27 -10.73 8.36
C GLY A 240 5.89 -10.05 9.69
N CYS A 241 6.83 -9.73 10.58
CA CYS A 241 6.60 -8.94 11.80
C CYS A 241 7.89 -8.20 12.26
N PRO A 242 7.82 -7.20 13.17
CA PRO A 242 9.00 -6.66 13.86
C PRO A 242 9.84 -7.78 14.51
N PRO A 243 11.14 -7.56 14.76
CA PRO A 243 12.02 -8.63 15.23
C PRO A 243 11.54 -9.17 16.57
N GLN A 244 11.40 -10.49 16.66
CA GLN A 244 10.90 -11.19 17.86
C GLN A 244 12.03 -11.64 18.80
N SER A 245 13.29 -11.37 18.44
CA SER A 245 14.46 -11.66 19.28
C SER A 245 15.67 -10.83 18.85
N ARG A 246 16.63 -10.67 19.77
CA ARG A 246 17.93 -10.04 19.48
C ARG A 246 18.65 -10.67 18.28
N ALA A 247 18.71 -11.99 18.21
CA ALA A 247 19.39 -12.71 17.12
C ALA A 247 18.74 -12.44 15.76
N MET A 248 17.41 -12.37 15.71
CA MET A 248 16.67 -12.01 14.51
C MET A 248 16.94 -10.57 14.10
N ALA A 249 16.91 -9.63 15.06
CA ALA A 249 17.21 -8.23 14.81
C ALA A 249 18.62 -8.03 14.24
N GLU A 250 19.63 -8.63 14.87
CA GLU A 250 21.03 -8.58 14.42
C GLU A 250 21.20 -9.22 13.04
N SER A 251 20.52 -10.34 12.76
CA SER A 251 20.56 -11.02 11.46
C SER A 251 20.02 -10.14 10.32
N GLU A 252 18.88 -9.47 10.52
CA GLU A 252 18.33 -8.60 9.47
C GLU A 252 19.15 -7.30 9.29
N ILE A 253 19.73 -6.75 10.36
CA ILE A 253 20.67 -5.63 10.24
C ILE A 253 21.93 -6.07 9.48
N ALA A 254 22.49 -7.25 9.80
CA ALA A 254 23.66 -7.79 9.13
C ALA A 254 23.42 -7.97 7.62
N LYS A 255 22.27 -8.55 7.25
CA LYS A 255 21.84 -8.63 5.84
C LYS A 255 21.73 -7.27 5.18
N ALA A 256 21.13 -6.28 5.85
CA ALA A 256 20.95 -4.93 5.32
C ALA A 256 22.29 -4.19 5.07
N ILE A 257 23.31 -4.46 5.88
CA ILE A 257 24.66 -3.88 5.68
C ILE A 257 25.60 -4.77 4.87
N ASP A 258 25.10 -5.89 4.35
CA ASP A 258 25.82 -6.90 3.55
C ASP A 258 26.99 -7.55 4.30
N CYS A 259 26.71 -8.11 5.49
CA CYS A 259 27.67 -8.92 6.24
C CYS A 259 27.04 -10.14 6.92
N GLN A 260 27.88 -11.04 7.43
CA GLN A 260 27.42 -12.16 8.25
C GLN A 260 27.08 -11.70 9.68
N PRO A 261 26.12 -12.34 10.38
CA PRO A 261 25.71 -11.94 11.73
C PRO A 261 26.85 -11.93 12.77
N ASP A 262 27.80 -12.87 12.68
CA ASP A 262 28.98 -12.95 13.55
C ASP A 262 29.99 -11.81 13.32
N GLN A 263 29.90 -11.14 12.17
CA GLN A 263 30.76 -10.01 11.79
C GLN A 263 30.10 -8.64 12.04
N LEU A 264 28.82 -8.62 12.45
CA LEU A 264 28.00 -7.41 12.54
C LEU A 264 28.68 -6.26 13.29
N VAL A 265 29.21 -6.54 14.49
CA VAL A 265 29.86 -5.52 15.32
C VAL A 265 31.06 -4.89 14.60
N ARG A 266 31.94 -5.71 13.99
CA ARG A 266 33.12 -5.23 13.27
C ARG A 266 32.74 -4.44 12.03
N SER A 267 31.72 -4.88 11.31
CA SER A 267 31.19 -4.19 10.12
C SER A 267 30.61 -2.82 10.50
N LEU A 268 29.83 -2.74 11.59
CA LEU A 268 29.28 -1.48 12.09
C LEU A 268 30.39 -0.52 12.55
N GLN A 269 31.41 -1.01 13.27
CA GLN A 269 32.59 -0.23 13.64
C GLN A 269 33.29 0.35 12.41
N SER A 270 33.51 -0.47 11.38
CA SER A 270 34.13 -0.03 10.14
C SER A 270 33.31 1.06 9.44
N ILE A 271 31.99 0.89 9.31
CA ILE A 271 31.11 1.88 8.69
C ILE A 271 31.13 3.19 9.48
N LEU A 272 30.88 3.12 10.79
CA LEU A 272 30.77 4.30 11.66
C LEU A 272 32.12 5.01 11.90
N SER A 273 33.25 4.35 11.63
CA SER A 273 34.56 5.02 11.61
C SER A 273 34.73 5.95 10.41
N GLN A 274 33.96 5.74 9.34
CA GLN A 274 34.10 6.46 8.07
C GLN A 274 32.96 7.44 7.82
N LYS A 275 31.73 7.06 8.18
CA LYS A 275 30.51 7.78 7.80
C LYS A 275 29.33 7.45 8.73
N ASN A 276 28.27 8.24 8.64
CA ASN A 276 27.01 7.94 9.32
C ASN A 276 26.31 6.72 8.69
N LEU A 277 25.46 6.05 9.46
CA LEU A 277 24.63 4.95 8.99
C LEU A 277 23.17 5.27 9.25
N VAL A 278 22.31 5.15 8.24
CA VAL A 278 20.86 5.29 8.36
C VAL A 278 20.23 3.94 8.07
N LEU A 279 19.52 3.37 9.04
CA LEU A 279 18.73 2.15 8.88
C LEU A 279 17.26 2.53 8.69
N VAL A 280 16.72 2.22 7.52
CA VAL A 280 15.31 2.41 7.19
C VAL A 280 14.58 1.11 7.49
N HIS A 281 13.83 1.09 8.59
CA HIS A 281 13.08 -0.08 9.03
C HIS A 281 11.72 -0.11 8.35
N ARG A 282 11.54 -1.07 7.45
CA ARG A 282 10.26 -1.27 6.74
C ARG A 282 9.48 -2.39 7.43
N PRO A 283 8.34 -2.09 8.06
CA PRO A 283 7.47 -3.13 8.56
C PRO A 283 6.89 -3.92 7.37
N PRO A 284 6.71 -5.23 7.52
CA PRO A 284 6.20 -6.07 6.45
C PRO A 284 4.75 -5.72 6.12
N PHE A 285 3.86 -5.48 7.10
CA PHE A 285 2.46 -5.06 6.89
C PHE A 285 1.80 -4.45 8.15
N GLU A 286 0.91 -3.48 7.91
CA GLU A 286 -0.12 -2.75 8.70
C GLU A 286 -0.06 -2.60 10.23
N GLU A 287 0.27 -3.62 11.02
CA GLU A 287 0.16 -3.56 12.49
C GLU A 287 1.50 -3.83 13.18
N THR A 288 2.01 -2.80 13.84
CA THR A 288 3.28 -2.87 14.55
C THR A 288 3.10 -3.54 15.92
N ASP A 289 3.76 -4.67 16.16
CA ASP A 289 3.88 -5.25 17.50
C ASP A 289 4.71 -4.31 18.39
N CYS A 290 3.99 -3.52 19.20
CA CYS A 290 4.58 -2.48 20.02
C CYS A 290 5.49 -3.05 21.11
N ARG A 291 5.25 -4.28 21.59
CA ARG A 291 6.10 -4.90 22.61
C ARG A 291 7.47 -5.24 22.03
N ALA A 292 7.49 -5.92 20.87
CA ALA A 292 8.72 -6.28 20.18
C ALA A 292 9.54 -5.02 19.81
N MET A 293 8.87 -3.93 19.43
CA MET A 293 9.54 -2.66 19.17
C MET A 293 10.14 -2.01 20.42
N ILE A 294 9.42 -2.01 21.54
CA ILE A 294 9.93 -1.49 22.80
C ILE A 294 11.23 -2.22 23.14
N GLU A 295 11.20 -3.56 23.17
CA GLU A 295 12.39 -4.38 23.47
C GLU A 295 13.54 -4.12 22.48
N TYR A 296 13.24 -3.96 21.19
CA TYR A 296 14.24 -3.63 20.18
C TYR A 296 14.95 -2.29 20.45
N TYR A 297 14.19 -1.22 20.72
CA TYR A 297 14.75 0.12 20.90
C TYR A 297 15.25 0.42 22.32
N SER A 298 14.72 -0.24 23.35
CA SER A 298 15.15 -0.03 24.74
C SER A 298 16.29 -0.96 25.16
N GLU A 299 16.44 -2.13 24.52
CA GLU A 299 17.42 -3.14 24.95
C GLU A 299 18.36 -3.58 23.84
N TRP A 300 17.85 -4.08 22.72
CA TRP A 300 18.69 -4.82 21.77
C TRP A 300 19.57 -3.91 20.92
N LEU A 301 19.02 -2.81 20.40
CA LEU A 301 19.79 -1.85 19.60
C LEU A 301 20.78 -1.05 20.46
N PRO A 302 20.44 -0.57 21.68
CA PRO A 302 21.41 0.00 22.59
C PRO A 302 22.55 -0.96 22.97
N ASP A 303 22.26 -2.22 23.29
CA ASP A 303 23.29 -3.25 23.58
C ASP A 303 24.24 -3.46 22.39
N LEU A 304 23.69 -3.47 21.16
CA LEU A 304 24.51 -3.54 19.95
C LEU A 304 25.40 -2.31 19.80
N LEU A 305 24.89 -1.11 20.08
CA LEU A 305 25.68 0.12 20.04
C LEU A 305 26.79 0.12 21.10
N ASP A 306 26.51 -0.34 22.32
CA ASP A 306 27.51 -0.45 23.38
C ASP A 306 28.62 -1.45 23.03
N ARG A 307 28.29 -2.52 22.28
CA ARG A 307 29.28 -3.49 21.76
C ARG A 307 30.09 -2.95 20.59
N VAL A 308 29.52 -2.02 19.81
CA VAL A 308 30.19 -1.35 18.69
C VAL A 308 31.12 -0.26 19.22
N ASP A 309 30.73 0.45 20.26
CA ASP A 309 31.56 1.47 20.89
C ASP A 309 32.79 0.86 21.54
N ILE A 310 33.95 1.46 21.30
CA ILE A 310 35.21 0.99 21.87
C ILE A 310 35.56 1.94 23.02
N PRO A 311 35.76 1.43 24.25
CA PRO A 311 36.06 2.27 25.41
C PRO A 311 37.23 3.24 25.13
N GLY A 312 36.96 4.54 25.21
CA GLY A 312 37.95 5.60 25.00
C GLY A 312 38.03 6.17 23.58
N THR A 313 37.22 5.67 22.63
CA THR A 313 37.15 6.20 21.25
C THR A 313 35.70 6.33 20.82
N SER A 314 35.13 7.53 20.85
CA SER A 314 33.83 7.77 20.24
C SER A 314 33.98 7.74 18.72
N LEU A 315 33.25 6.84 18.06
CA LEU A 315 33.22 6.79 16.60
C LEU A 315 32.61 8.10 16.05
N PRO A 316 33.21 8.68 14.99
CA PRO A 316 32.74 9.95 14.43
C PRO A 316 31.36 9.81 13.78
N GLY A 317 31.10 8.68 13.12
CA GLY A 317 29.83 8.37 12.51
C GLY A 317 28.76 8.01 13.54
N LYS A 318 27.52 8.42 13.27
CA LYS A 318 26.34 8.17 14.09
C LYS A 318 25.34 7.29 13.37
N LEU A 319 24.69 6.44 14.15
CA LEU A 319 23.60 5.59 13.70
C LEU A 319 22.28 6.36 13.81
N LYS A 320 21.55 6.44 12.71
CA LYS A 320 20.16 6.89 12.68
C LYS A 320 19.28 5.72 12.29
N THR A 321 18.15 5.54 12.95
CA THR A 321 17.10 4.65 12.44
C THR A 321 15.87 5.47 12.08
N VAL A 322 15.15 5.04 11.05
CA VAL A 322 13.85 5.62 10.68
C VAL A 322 12.84 4.49 10.60
N HIS A 323 11.76 4.58 11.36
CA HIS A 323 10.78 3.50 11.48
C HIS A 323 9.36 4.05 11.47
N ALA A 324 8.53 3.50 10.60
CA ALA A 324 7.10 3.79 10.51
C ALA A 324 6.32 3.03 11.59
N VAL A 325 5.61 3.75 12.46
CA VAL A 325 4.74 3.16 13.48
C VAL A 325 3.31 3.38 13.05
N SER A 326 2.68 2.32 12.52
CA SER A 326 1.32 2.36 11.98
C SER A 326 0.32 1.63 12.86
N TRP A 327 -0.93 2.09 12.84
CA TRP A 327 -2.08 1.41 13.45
C TRP A 327 -3.28 1.42 12.51
N PRO A 328 -4.21 0.46 12.62
CA PRO A 328 -5.40 0.40 11.76
C PRO A 328 -6.20 1.72 11.80
N ARG A 329 -6.66 2.18 10.63
CA ARG A 329 -7.51 3.39 10.53
C ARG A 329 -8.90 3.03 11.07
N VAL A 330 -9.35 3.73 12.12
CA VAL A 330 -10.68 3.50 12.71
C VAL A 330 -11.58 4.70 12.38
N ARG A 331 -12.62 4.47 11.56
CA ARG A 331 -13.62 5.48 11.16
C ARG A 331 -14.60 5.79 12.28
N ALA A 332 -15.10 7.02 12.34
CA ALA A 332 -15.90 7.55 13.46
C ALA A 332 -17.27 6.87 13.65
N LEU A 333 -17.79 6.18 12.64
CA LEU A 333 -19.07 5.49 12.66
C LEU A 333 -19.07 4.21 13.52
N GLU A 334 -17.89 3.67 13.87
CA GLU A 334 -17.79 2.52 14.80
C GLU A 334 -18.24 2.85 16.23
N CYS A 335 -18.33 4.13 16.61
CA CYS A 335 -18.78 4.52 17.95
C CYS A 335 -20.27 4.24 18.21
N GLY A 336 -21.09 4.07 17.16
CA GLY A 336 -22.54 3.85 17.30
C GLY A 336 -22.92 2.38 17.54
N LEU A 337 -22.22 1.45 16.89
CA LEU A 337 -22.54 0.01 16.93
C LEU A 337 -21.73 -0.75 18.00
N SER A 338 -20.65 -0.17 18.52
CA SER A 338 -19.84 -0.76 19.60
C SER A 338 -20.52 -0.76 20.98
N LEU A 339 -21.74 -0.24 21.12
CA LEU A 339 -22.49 -0.22 22.39
C LEU A 339 -23.23 -1.54 22.68
N LEU A 340 -23.36 -2.45 21.72
CA LEU A 340 -24.17 -3.66 21.86
C LEU A 340 -23.37 -4.98 21.96
N PHE A 341 -22.06 -4.97 21.67
CA PHE A 341 -21.26 -6.21 21.72
C PHE A 341 -19.93 -6.03 22.46
N SER A 342 -19.96 -6.45 23.73
CA SER A 342 -18.81 -6.87 24.55
C SER A 342 -17.77 -5.83 24.96
N SER A 343 -17.46 -5.85 26.25
CA SER A 343 -16.40 -5.14 26.93
C SER A 343 -15.01 -5.67 26.53
N SER A 344 -14.48 -5.26 25.38
CA SER A 344 -13.04 -5.31 25.12
C SER A 344 -12.74 -4.50 23.88
N ARG A 345 -11.67 -3.70 23.94
CA ARG A 345 -11.06 -2.99 22.80
C ARG A 345 -11.77 -1.72 22.32
N LYS A 346 -12.01 -0.79 23.26
CA LYS A 346 -11.50 0.59 23.06
C LYS A 346 -9.97 0.53 23.03
N CYS A 347 -9.40 -0.15 22.04
CA CYS A 347 -7.95 -0.33 21.92
C CYS A 347 -7.39 0.99 21.39
N ASP A 348 -6.76 1.75 22.27
CA ASP A 348 -5.34 2.06 22.11
C ASP A 348 -4.84 2.84 20.89
N LYS A 349 -5.68 3.57 20.12
CA LYS A 349 -5.25 4.39 18.96
C LYS A 349 -4.02 5.27 19.19
N VAL A 350 -3.82 5.70 20.43
CA VAL A 350 -2.76 6.62 20.84
C VAL A 350 -1.87 6.01 21.93
N SER A 351 -2.35 5.00 22.65
CA SER A 351 -1.64 4.46 23.79
C SER A 351 -0.46 3.61 23.38
N ALA A 352 -0.46 2.95 22.23
CA ALA A 352 0.67 2.11 21.84
C ALA A 352 1.89 2.95 21.46
N ALA A 353 1.72 3.96 20.59
CA ALA A 353 2.76 4.94 20.27
C ALA A 353 3.14 5.80 21.49
N ARG A 354 2.17 6.20 22.34
CA ARG A 354 2.47 6.89 23.62
C ARG A 354 3.08 6.00 24.68
N GLU A 355 2.85 4.68 24.66
CA GLU A 355 3.49 3.74 25.59
C GLU A 355 4.91 3.47 25.13
N ILE A 356 5.14 3.38 23.81
CA ILE A 356 6.49 3.41 23.23
C ILE A 356 7.15 4.74 23.60
N GLU A 357 6.49 5.89 23.42
CA GLU A 357 7.04 7.20 23.78
C GLU A 357 7.33 7.31 25.28
N LYS A 358 6.36 7.00 26.14
CA LYS A 358 6.51 7.01 27.60
C LYS A 358 7.58 6.07 28.09
N ARG A 359 7.68 4.87 27.51
CA ARG A 359 8.73 3.91 27.88
C ARG A 359 10.09 4.28 27.32
N LEU A 360 10.16 4.94 26.15
CA LEU A 360 11.41 5.31 25.47
C LEU A 360 11.88 6.76 25.74
N ASP A 361 11.09 7.58 26.43
CA ASP A 361 11.47 8.91 26.92
C ASP A 361 12.43 8.83 28.13
N GLU A 362 12.51 7.66 28.77
CA GLU A 362 13.61 7.31 29.66
C GLU A 362 14.89 7.13 28.82
N ARG A 363 16.02 7.74 29.20
CA ARG A 363 17.27 7.65 28.40
C ARG A 363 17.80 6.21 28.46
N PHE A 364 17.74 5.46 27.36
CA PHE A 364 18.35 4.11 27.26
C PHE A 364 19.72 4.18 26.59
N GLY A 365 20.76 4.20 27.42
CA GLY A 365 22.15 4.13 26.94
C GLY A 365 22.49 5.27 25.96
N GLN A 366 23.13 4.92 24.85
CA GLN A 366 23.62 5.88 23.85
C GLN A 366 22.57 6.30 22.79
N LEU A 367 21.42 5.61 22.72
CA LEU A 367 20.39 5.83 21.69
C LEU A 367 19.31 6.80 22.19
N ARG A 368 19.06 7.89 21.45
CA ARG A 368 17.94 8.79 21.72
C ARG A 368 16.76 8.46 20.82
N VAL A 369 15.60 8.23 21.41
CA VAL A 369 14.38 7.99 20.65
C VAL A 369 13.65 9.31 20.39
N ARG A 370 13.22 9.55 19.16
CA ARG A 370 12.59 10.79 18.70
C ARG A 370 11.31 10.49 17.97
N PHE A 371 10.20 11.06 18.44
CA PHE A 371 8.93 10.99 17.74
C PHE A 371 8.77 12.19 16.80
N LEU A 372 8.44 11.91 15.54
CA LEU A 372 7.91 12.93 14.64
C LEU A 372 6.43 13.19 14.96
N SER A 373 5.91 14.32 14.49
CA SER A 373 4.48 14.56 14.55
C SER A 373 3.74 13.52 13.72
N GLU A 374 2.58 13.09 14.24
CA GLU A 374 1.69 12.13 13.59
C GLU A 374 1.46 12.48 12.11
N LEU A 375 1.58 11.50 11.23
CA LEU A 375 1.14 11.62 9.84
C LEU A 375 -0.38 11.70 9.84
N LYS A 376 -0.89 12.87 9.47
CA LYS A 376 -2.33 13.11 9.37
C LYS A 376 -2.82 12.86 7.94
N PRO A 377 -4.12 12.54 7.78
CA PRO A 377 -4.80 12.57 6.49
C PRO A 377 -4.47 13.85 5.74
N ILE A 378 -4.01 13.69 4.50
CA ILE A 378 -3.84 14.80 3.56
C ILE A 378 -5.23 15.28 3.19
N THR A 379 -5.48 16.58 3.41
CA THR A 379 -6.76 17.20 3.10
C THR A 379 -6.71 17.91 1.75
N GLU A 380 -7.88 18.19 1.17
CA GLU A 380 -8.01 19.03 -0.02
C GLU A 380 -7.26 20.37 0.13
N LYS A 381 -7.36 20.99 1.32
CA LYS A 381 -6.67 22.25 1.62
C LYS A 381 -5.15 22.10 1.50
N ASP A 382 -4.60 20.96 1.94
CA ASP A 382 -3.17 20.70 1.86
C ASP A 382 -2.70 20.56 0.41
N VAL A 383 -3.44 19.80 -0.40
CA VAL A 383 -3.14 19.60 -1.83
C VAL A 383 -3.19 20.92 -2.58
N ARG A 384 -4.24 21.73 -2.37
CA ARG A 384 -4.38 23.05 -2.99
C ARG A 384 -3.25 24.00 -2.57
N SER A 385 -2.98 24.12 -1.27
CA SER A 385 -1.91 24.97 -0.75
C SER A 385 -0.52 24.54 -1.25
N TRP A 386 -0.30 23.24 -1.43
CA TRP A 386 0.92 22.70 -2.01
C TRP A 386 1.02 23.02 -3.50
N ALA A 387 -0.05 22.81 -4.26
CA ALA A 387 -0.09 23.11 -5.70
C ALA A 387 0.09 24.60 -6.01
N ASP A 388 -0.37 25.49 -5.13
CA ASP A 388 -0.13 26.94 -5.19
C ASP A 388 1.36 27.30 -5.04
N SER A 389 2.15 26.46 -4.39
CA SER A 389 3.60 26.66 -4.24
C SER A 389 4.40 26.27 -5.49
N LEU A 390 3.77 25.59 -6.45
CA LEU A 390 4.40 25.15 -7.69
C LEU A 390 4.42 26.27 -8.74
N ASP A 391 5.55 26.41 -9.41
CA ASP A 391 5.73 27.34 -10.54
C ASP A 391 5.14 26.74 -11.83
N ILE A 392 3.82 26.63 -11.88
CA ILE A 392 3.03 26.08 -13.00
C ILE A 392 1.86 27.01 -13.34
N ASP A 393 1.31 26.91 -14.55
CA ASP A 393 0.14 27.69 -14.95
C ASP A 393 -1.16 27.20 -14.26
N GLU A 394 -2.18 28.04 -14.24
CA GLU A 394 -3.44 27.80 -13.51
C GLU A 394 -4.21 26.58 -14.02
N ASP A 395 -4.23 26.35 -15.33
CA ASP A 395 -4.93 25.21 -15.94
C ASP A 395 -4.23 23.89 -15.62
N SER A 396 -2.89 23.89 -15.62
CA SER A 396 -2.09 22.75 -15.17
C SER A 396 -2.24 22.48 -13.68
N ARG A 397 -2.30 23.54 -12.85
CA ARG A 397 -2.51 23.44 -11.40
C ARG A 397 -3.85 22.81 -11.08
N THR A 398 -4.92 23.27 -11.73
CA THR A 398 -6.28 22.74 -11.51
C THR A 398 -6.34 21.26 -11.88
N ARG A 399 -5.82 20.88 -13.06
CA ARG A 399 -5.75 19.48 -13.50
C ARG A 399 -4.93 18.60 -12.56
N LEU A 400 -3.83 19.12 -11.99
CA LEU A 400 -3.01 18.41 -11.01
C LEU A 400 -3.76 18.18 -9.69
N VAL A 401 -4.43 19.22 -9.18
CA VAL A 401 -5.21 19.14 -7.94
C VAL A 401 -6.35 18.14 -8.10
N ASP A 402 -7.14 18.24 -9.17
CA ASP A 402 -8.27 17.34 -9.40
C ASP A 402 -7.80 15.88 -9.52
N HIS A 403 -6.70 15.64 -10.25
CA HIS A 403 -6.12 14.30 -10.37
C HIS A 403 -5.57 13.76 -9.04
N ALA A 404 -4.99 14.62 -8.20
CA ALA A 404 -4.48 14.22 -6.89
C ALA A 404 -5.61 13.89 -5.90
N LEU A 405 -6.70 14.66 -5.92
CA LEU A 405 -7.84 14.50 -5.01
C LEU A 405 -8.79 13.36 -5.37
N ASP A 406 -8.60 12.75 -6.53
CA ASP A 406 -9.25 11.49 -6.93
C ASP A 406 -8.68 10.26 -6.16
N GLY A 407 -7.73 10.47 -5.24
CA GLY A 407 -7.23 9.40 -4.36
C GLY A 407 -7.99 9.29 -3.05
N ASP A 408 -8.23 8.06 -2.59
CA ASP A 408 -9.06 7.76 -1.41
C ASP A 408 -8.33 8.00 -0.07
N ASP A 409 -7.00 8.02 -0.09
CA ASP A 409 -6.14 8.24 1.07
C ASP A 409 -4.86 9.00 0.72
N SER A 410 -4.09 9.36 1.76
CA SER A 410 -2.84 10.10 1.59
C SER A 410 -1.80 9.37 0.75
N LEU A 411 -1.79 8.03 0.75
CA LEU A 411 -0.88 7.24 -0.06
C LEU A 411 -1.23 7.38 -1.55
N GLU A 412 -2.51 7.27 -1.89
CA GLU A 412 -2.99 7.40 -3.25
C GLU A 412 -2.84 8.83 -3.78
N ILE A 413 -3.21 9.83 -2.97
CA ILE A 413 -3.03 11.25 -3.29
C ILE A 413 -1.57 11.53 -3.66
N LEU A 414 -0.61 11.08 -2.84
CA LEU A 414 0.82 11.30 -3.09
C LEU A 414 1.34 10.49 -4.29
N LYS A 415 0.81 9.28 -4.56
CA LYS A 415 1.15 8.51 -5.76
C LYS A 415 0.72 9.24 -7.02
N ARG A 416 -0.53 9.71 -7.08
CA ARG A 416 -1.09 10.49 -8.21
C ARG A 416 -0.32 11.79 -8.44
N ILE A 417 0.07 12.48 -7.37
CA ILE A 417 0.99 13.62 -7.44
C ILE A 417 2.34 13.22 -8.08
N SER A 418 2.93 12.11 -7.62
CA SER A 418 4.22 11.62 -8.12
C SER A 418 4.18 11.24 -9.61
N GLU A 419 3.07 10.64 -10.06
CA GLU A 419 2.84 10.24 -11.44
C GLU A 419 2.81 11.45 -12.38
N ARG A 420 2.06 12.49 -12.01
CA ARG A 420 1.93 13.72 -12.80
C ARG A 420 3.21 14.55 -12.87
N LEU A 421 4.00 14.53 -11.80
CA LEU A 421 5.29 15.23 -11.76
C LEU A 421 6.44 14.42 -12.41
N GLY A 422 6.16 13.25 -12.99
CA GLY A 422 7.13 12.47 -13.77
C GLY A 422 8.22 11.79 -12.94
N HIS A 423 8.00 11.61 -11.64
CA HIS A 423 9.02 11.06 -10.74
C HIS A 423 9.00 9.53 -10.68
N GLN A 424 9.65 8.90 -11.66
CA GLN A 424 9.86 7.43 -11.68
C GLN A 424 10.70 6.90 -10.50
N ARG A 425 11.38 7.75 -9.72
CA ARG A 425 12.23 7.32 -8.59
C ARG A 425 11.47 7.02 -7.30
N LEU A 426 10.22 7.49 -7.19
CA LEU A 426 9.34 7.27 -6.03
C LEU A 426 8.23 6.24 -6.32
N SER A 427 8.25 5.58 -7.48
CA SER A 427 7.29 4.51 -7.79
C SER A 427 7.46 3.36 -6.79
N LEU A 428 6.40 3.06 -6.05
CA LEU A 428 6.30 1.92 -5.15
C LEU A 428 5.99 0.62 -5.90
#